data_AF-A0A345Z1W8-F1
#
_entry.id   AF-A0A345Z1W8-F1
#
_cell.length_a   1.000
_cell.length_b   1.000
_cell.length_c   1.000
_cell.angle_alpha   90.00
_cell.angle_beta   90.00
_cell.angle_gamma   90.00
#
_symmetry.space_group_name_H-M   'P 1'
#
loop_
_entity.id
_entity.type
_entity.pdbx_description
1 polymer ?
#
loop_
_entity_poly.entity_id
_entity_poly.type
_entity_poly.pdbx_seq_one_letter_code
_entity_poly.pdbx_strand_id
1 'polypeptide(L)'
;LFVDSQIVKWNVEAAIKSFKGGKEAQAVVDRIDVHYQPGHGFTSMGETKESDGRYFNSDNKFSKDRFLPVGPLHCETAQLIDISGDKMKLVHDHSVLSEPHDSIIVRRDIIKTRQIYDMDEFPNAVKDPAESGVFRNGKKVTVKLTSQAPAFSMREFKLKNGDEVTLILTNHDKVEDLTHGFAMPKYDINFIV
;
A
#
# COMPACT_ATOMS: atom_id res chain seq x y z
N LEU A 1 -7.21 -21.74 8.78
CA LEU A 1 -7.25 -22.36 10.12
C LEU A 1 -6.02 -21.91 10.88
N PHE A 2 -6.18 -21.02 11.85
CA PHE A 2 -5.07 -20.36 12.55
C PHE A 2 -4.19 -21.36 13.33
N VAL A 3 -4.82 -22.17 14.20
CA VAL A 3 -4.12 -23.08 15.10
C VAL A 3 -3.41 -24.19 14.32
N ASP A 4 -4.11 -24.82 13.38
CA ASP A 4 -3.54 -25.87 12.53
C ASP A 4 -2.50 -25.33 11.54
N SER A 5 -2.43 -24.01 11.36
CA SER A 5 -1.57 -23.36 10.37
C SER A 5 -1.83 -23.84 8.93
N GLN A 6 -3.11 -23.90 8.55
CA GLN A 6 -3.54 -24.45 7.26
C GLN A 6 -4.55 -23.56 6.53
N ILE A 7 -4.52 -23.61 5.20
CA ILE A 7 -5.65 -23.24 4.36
C ILE A 7 -6.37 -24.52 3.93
N VAL A 8 -7.70 -24.49 3.99
CA VAL A 8 -8.55 -25.62 3.64
C VAL A 8 -9.45 -25.22 2.48
N LYS A 9 -9.33 -25.93 1.36
CA LYS A 9 -10.22 -25.80 0.20
C LYS A 9 -11.38 -26.75 0.38
N TRP A 10 -12.60 -26.22 0.30
CA TRP A 10 -13.82 -26.99 0.50
C TRP A 10 -14.92 -26.55 -0.46
N ASN A 11 -15.83 -27.47 -0.77
CA ASN A 11 -16.97 -27.23 -1.64
C ASN A 11 -18.23 -26.98 -0.82
N VAL A 12 -18.87 -25.83 -1.05
CA VAL A 12 -20.04 -25.36 -0.30
C VAL A 12 -21.25 -26.28 -0.51
N GLU A 13 -21.51 -26.73 -1.74
CA GLU A 13 -22.65 -27.60 -2.04
C GLU A 13 -22.50 -28.98 -1.38
N ALA A 14 -21.29 -29.55 -1.43
CA ALA A 14 -20.96 -30.80 -0.75
C ALA A 14 -21.08 -30.66 0.77
N ALA A 15 -20.65 -29.53 1.36
CA ALA A 15 -20.85 -29.26 2.78
C ALA A 15 -22.34 -29.18 3.15
N ILE A 16 -23.17 -28.53 2.33
CA ILE A 16 -24.63 -28.47 2.54
C ILE A 16 -25.25 -29.88 2.46
N LYS A 17 -24.84 -30.71 1.49
CA LYS A 17 -25.31 -32.11 1.36
C LYS A 17 -24.90 -32.96 2.57
N SER A 18 -23.65 -32.83 3.01
CA SER A 18 -23.13 -33.52 4.20
C SER A 18 -23.93 -33.10 5.45
N PHE A 19 -24.18 -31.81 5.64
CA PHE A 19 -24.99 -31.29 6.76
C PHE A 19 -26.41 -31.87 6.80
N LYS A 20 -27.02 -32.15 5.63
CA LYS A 20 -28.34 -32.79 5.52
C LYS A 20 -28.33 -34.32 5.72
N GLY A 21 -27.19 -34.90 6.09
CA GLY A 21 -27.03 -36.35 6.32
C GLY A 21 -26.60 -37.16 5.11
N GLY A 22 -26.19 -36.50 4.01
CA GLY A 22 -25.58 -37.18 2.86
C GLY A 22 -24.20 -37.74 3.21
N LYS A 23 -24.12 -39.05 3.46
CA LYS A 23 -22.90 -39.72 3.95
C LYS A 23 -21.73 -39.76 2.96
N GLU A 24 -22.01 -39.60 1.66
CA GLU A 24 -21.01 -39.69 0.58
C GLU A 24 -20.47 -38.32 0.14
N ALA A 25 -20.95 -37.20 0.71
CA ALA A 25 -20.56 -35.87 0.27
C ALA A 25 -19.18 -35.46 0.84
N GLN A 26 -18.15 -35.42 -0.01
CA GLN A 26 -16.81 -34.95 0.37
C GLN A 26 -16.73 -33.42 0.30
N ALA A 27 -16.86 -32.76 1.46
CA ALA A 27 -16.79 -31.30 1.55
C ALA A 27 -15.37 -30.75 1.40
N VAL A 28 -14.38 -31.36 2.07
CA VAL A 28 -12.98 -30.91 2.01
C VAL A 28 -12.30 -31.55 0.80
N VAL A 29 -11.79 -30.73 -0.11
CA VAL A 29 -11.20 -31.17 -1.38
C VAL A 29 -9.68 -31.00 -1.41
N ASP A 30 -9.15 -30.09 -0.59
CA ASP A 30 -7.70 -29.93 -0.44
C ASP A 30 -7.31 -29.22 0.87
N ARG A 31 -6.05 -29.40 1.27
CA ARG A 31 -5.43 -28.70 2.41
C ARG A 31 -4.00 -28.36 2.03
N ILE A 32 -3.52 -27.20 2.50
CA ILE A 32 -2.13 -26.81 2.37
C ILE A 32 -1.66 -26.19 3.69
N ASP A 33 -0.47 -26.60 4.13
CA ASP A 33 0.18 -25.99 5.27
C ASP A 33 0.72 -24.61 4.87
N VAL A 34 0.47 -23.62 5.72
CA VAL A 34 0.95 -22.24 5.57
C VAL A 34 1.79 -21.87 6.77
N HIS A 35 2.64 -20.86 6.60
CA HIS A 35 3.79 -20.62 7.46
C HIS A 35 3.83 -19.16 7.93
N TYR A 36 3.38 -18.86 9.14
CA TYR A 36 2.54 -19.68 10.03
C TYR A 36 1.39 -18.86 10.63
N GLN A 37 0.38 -19.57 11.13
CA GLN A 37 -0.77 -18.96 11.79
C GLN A 37 -1.48 -17.96 10.86
N PRO A 38 -2.18 -18.46 9.82
CA PRO A 38 -2.88 -17.61 8.87
C PRO A 38 -3.98 -16.81 9.58
N GLY A 39 -4.01 -15.50 9.31
CA GLY A 39 -5.11 -14.61 9.63
C GLY A 39 -6.14 -14.61 8.51
N HIS A 40 -6.18 -13.52 7.74
CA HIS A 40 -7.04 -13.41 6.56
C HIS A 40 -6.38 -14.02 5.32
N GLY A 41 -7.19 -14.26 4.30
CA GLY A 41 -6.66 -14.59 2.98
C GLY A 41 -7.62 -14.19 1.86
N PHE A 42 -7.04 -13.89 0.71
CA PHE A 42 -7.69 -13.10 -0.34
C PHE A 42 -7.50 -13.78 -1.68
N THR A 43 -8.56 -13.87 -2.48
CA THR A 43 -8.45 -14.37 -3.86
C THR A 43 -8.37 -13.24 -4.86
N SER A 44 -7.70 -13.48 -5.99
CA SER A 44 -7.72 -12.56 -7.13
C SER A 44 -9.16 -12.28 -7.59
N MET A 45 -9.52 -10.99 -7.59
CA MET A 45 -10.87 -10.49 -7.85
C MET A 45 -11.95 -11.06 -6.90
N GLY A 46 -11.56 -11.60 -5.74
CA GLY A 46 -12.39 -12.41 -4.85
C GLY A 46 -13.64 -11.75 -4.29
N GLU A 47 -13.60 -10.44 -4.09
CA GLU A 47 -14.73 -9.65 -3.56
C GLU A 47 -15.60 -9.06 -4.67
N THR A 48 -15.48 -9.58 -5.90
CA THR A 48 -16.23 -9.11 -7.06
C THR A 48 -16.99 -10.26 -7.74
N LYS A 49 -17.86 -9.92 -8.69
CA LYS A 49 -18.51 -10.92 -9.57
C LYS A 49 -17.54 -11.54 -10.58
N GLU A 50 -16.31 -11.06 -10.64
CA GLU A 50 -15.28 -11.47 -11.60
C GLU A 50 -14.13 -12.23 -10.94
N SER A 51 -14.39 -12.88 -9.79
CA SER A 51 -13.44 -13.79 -9.15
C SER A 51 -12.95 -14.83 -10.16
N ASP A 52 -11.62 -14.90 -10.34
CA ASP A 52 -11.01 -15.65 -11.45
C ASP A 52 -10.47 -17.02 -11.03
N GLY A 53 -10.43 -17.32 -9.73
CA GLY A 53 -9.95 -18.58 -9.17
C GLY A 53 -8.48 -18.88 -9.47
N ARG A 54 -7.62 -17.86 -9.68
CA ARG A 54 -6.21 -18.07 -10.04
C ARG A 54 -5.26 -18.07 -8.85
N TYR A 55 -5.37 -17.06 -7.99
CA TYR A 55 -4.47 -16.88 -6.85
C TYR A 55 -5.24 -16.72 -5.54
N PHE A 56 -4.63 -17.20 -4.47
CA PHE A 56 -5.00 -16.95 -3.08
C PHE A 56 -3.75 -16.44 -2.34
N ASN A 57 -3.84 -15.30 -1.66
CA ASN A 57 -2.79 -14.84 -0.76
C ASN A 57 -3.19 -15.13 0.70
N SER A 58 -2.33 -15.81 1.44
CA SER A 58 -2.50 -16.10 2.87
C SER A 58 -1.64 -15.17 3.70
N ASP A 59 -2.24 -14.31 4.51
CA ASP A 59 -1.50 -13.42 5.41
C ASP A 59 -1.29 -14.10 6.77
N ASN A 60 -0.05 -14.48 7.02
CA ASN A 60 0.35 -15.29 8.16
C ASN A 60 1.03 -14.45 9.23
N LYS A 61 0.63 -14.66 10.49
CA LYS A 61 0.99 -13.79 11.62
C LYS A 61 2.38 -14.04 12.20
N PHE A 62 2.98 -15.19 11.93
CA PHE A 62 4.34 -15.49 12.43
C PHE A 62 5.21 -16.06 11.33
N SER A 63 6.29 -15.37 10.98
CA SER A 63 7.24 -15.85 9.97
C SER A 63 8.25 -16.87 10.49
N LYS A 64 8.54 -16.90 11.79
CA LYS A 64 9.49 -17.85 12.42
C LYS A 64 10.80 -17.98 11.64
N ASP A 65 11.02 -19.11 10.99
CA ASP A 65 12.23 -19.53 10.27
C ASP A 65 12.13 -19.35 8.75
N ARG A 66 11.07 -18.71 8.23
CA ARG A 66 10.86 -18.52 6.78
C ARG A 66 11.86 -17.57 6.13
N PHE A 67 12.47 -16.68 6.91
CA PHE A 67 13.40 -15.65 6.43
C PHE A 67 14.68 -15.62 7.26
N LEU A 68 15.69 -14.87 6.78
CA LEU A 68 16.90 -14.62 7.55
C LEU A 68 16.56 -13.94 8.89
N PRO A 69 17.24 -14.29 9.99
CA PRO A 69 16.97 -13.70 11.30
C PRO A 69 17.39 -12.23 11.31
N VAL A 70 16.49 -11.35 11.77
CA VAL A 70 16.69 -9.88 11.84
C VAL A 70 16.56 -9.32 13.26
N GLY A 71 16.57 -10.19 14.27
CA GLY A 71 16.42 -9.84 15.68
C GLY A 71 15.05 -10.24 16.25
N PRO A 72 14.70 -9.78 17.47
CA PRO A 72 13.52 -10.28 18.19
C PRO A 72 12.17 -9.93 17.53
N LEU A 73 12.10 -8.83 16.77
CA LEU A 73 10.92 -8.47 16.00
C LEU A 73 11.03 -9.09 14.61
N HIS A 74 10.24 -10.12 14.37
CA HIS A 74 10.13 -10.75 13.06
C HIS A 74 9.12 -9.98 12.19
N CYS A 75 9.27 -10.07 10.88
CA CYS A 75 8.20 -9.67 9.95
C CYS A 75 7.09 -10.73 9.92
N GLU A 76 5.96 -10.39 9.32
CA GLU A 76 4.93 -11.36 8.93
C GLU A 76 5.26 -12.01 7.58
N THR A 77 4.45 -12.99 7.16
CA THR A 77 4.60 -13.68 5.87
C THR A 77 3.29 -13.60 5.08
N ALA A 78 3.32 -12.95 3.91
CA ALA A 78 2.27 -13.10 2.90
C ALA A 78 2.65 -14.23 1.95
N GLN A 79 1.83 -15.28 1.87
CA GLN A 79 2.09 -16.46 1.04
C GLN A 79 1.15 -16.50 -0.16
N LEU A 80 1.73 -16.38 -1.36
CA LEU A 80 0.99 -16.53 -2.61
C LEU A 80 0.83 -18.01 -2.94
N ILE A 81 -0.42 -18.42 -3.16
CA ILE A 81 -0.84 -19.78 -3.47
C ILE A 81 -1.54 -19.77 -4.82
N ASP A 82 -1.05 -20.56 -5.77
CA ASP A 82 -1.73 -20.85 -7.03
C ASP A 82 -2.90 -21.81 -6.73
N ILE A 83 -4.10 -21.38 -7.10
CA ILE A 83 -5.36 -22.12 -6.92
C ILE A 83 -6.07 -22.39 -8.26
N SER A 84 -5.39 -22.15 -9.40
CA SER A 84 -5.93 -22.32 -10.75
C SER A 84 -6.23 -23.76 -11.13
N GLY A 85 -5.60 -24.72 -10.45
CA GLY A 85 -5.84 -26.15 -10.60
C GLY A 85 -6.67 -26.76 -9.47
N ASP A 86 -6.81 -28.09 -9.52
CA ASP A 86 -7.52 -28.83 -8.48
C ASP A 86 -6.82 -28.73 -7.11
N LYS A 87 -5.48 -28.76 -7.12
CA LYS A 87 -4.61 -28.69 -5.94
C LYS A 87 -3.99 -27.32 -5.76
N MET A 88 -4.02 -26.84 -4.51
CA MET A 88 -3.35 -25.61 -4.09
C MET A 88 -1.83 -25.81 -4.12
N LYS A 89 -1.10 -24.82 -4.61
CA LYS A 89 0.37 -24.84 -4.65
C LYS A 89 0.93 -23.55 -4.09
N LEU A 90 1.69 -23.64 -3.01
CA LEU A 90 2.47 -22.50 -2.51
C LEU A 90 3.53 -22.15 -3.56
N VAL A 91 3.53 -20.91 -4.04
CA VAL A 91 4.45 -20.45 -5.09
C VAL A 91 5.43 -19.38 -4.61
N HIS A 92 5.10 -18.64 -3.54
CA HIS A 92 5.98 -17.60 -3.03
C HIS A 92 5.72 -17.26 -1.56
N ASP A 93 6.80 -16.95 -0.84
CA ASP A 93 6.78 -16.33 0.48
C ASP A 93 7.28 -14.89 0.36
N HIS A 94 6.50 -13.92 0.83
CA HIS A 94 6.87 -12.52 0.86
C HIS A 94 6.88 -12.00 2.29
N SER A 95 7.98 -11.37 2.71
CA SER A 95 8.06 -10.71 4.01
C SER A 95 7.26 -9.41 3.97
N VAL A 96 6.38 -9.18 4.95
CA VAL A 96 5.58 -7.96 5.05
C VAL A 96 5.69 -7.33 6.45
N LEU A 97 5.49 -6.01 6.52
CA LEU A 97 5.56 -5.19 7.74
C LEU A 97 4.51 -4.06 7.63
N SER A 98 3.84 -3.57 8.68
CA SER A 98 3.65 -4.10 10.04
C SER A 98 2.29 -4.79 10.10
N GLU A 99 2.28 -6.12 10.10
CA GLU A 99 1.08 -6.96 10.19
C GLU A 99 -0.11 -6.48 9.33
N PRO A 100 -0.02 -6.54 7.99
CA PRO A 100 -1.19 -6.36 7.15
C PRO A 100 -2.34 -7.26 7.62
N HIS A 101 -3.51 -6.66 7.79
CA HIS A 101 -4.70 -7.37 8.26
C HIS A 101 -5.55 -7.86 7.10
N ASP A 102 -5.66 -7.04 6.05
CA ASP A 102 -6.54 -7.29 4.93
C ASP A 102 -5.94 -6.76 3.62
N SER A 103 -6.37 -7.31 2.49
CA SER A 103 -5.94 -6.92 1.15
C SER A 103 -6.97 -7.33 0.10
N ILE A 104 -7.03 -6.56 -0.99
CA ILE A 104 -7.75 -6.95 -2.20
C ILE A 104 -6.78 -7.09 -3.36
N ILE A 105 -7.01 -8.09 -4.21
CA ILE A 105 -6.21 -8.31 -5.42
C ILE A 105 -7.11 -7.99 -6.61
N VAL A 106 -6.77 -6.95 -7.36
CA VAL A 106 -7.53 -6.50 -8.53
C VAL A 106 -6.74 -6.66 -9.81
N ARG A 107 -7.43 -6.87 -10.94
CA ARG A 107 -6.77 -6.87 -12.24
C ARG A 107 -6.19 -5.50 -12.56
N ARG A 108 -5.06 -5.49 -13.26
CA ARG A 108 -4.40 -4.25 -13.71
C ARG A 108 -5.32 -3.34 -14.53
N ASP A 109 -6.18 -3.91 -15.37
CA ASP A 109 -6.98 -3.18 -16.35
C ASP A 109 -8.13 -2.34 -15.75
N ILE A 110 -8.51 -2.60 -14.50
CA ILE A 110 -9.57 -1.83 -13.83
C ILE A 110 -9.05 -0.57 -13.12
N ILE A 111 -7.74 -0.48 -12.88
CA ILE A 111 -7.10 0.67 -12.24
C ILE A 111 -6.45 1.54 -13.32
N LYS A 112 -6.86 2.80 -13.39
CA LYS A 112 -6.24 3.82 -14.24
C LYS A 112 -5.60 4.87 -13.35
N THR A 113 -4.27 4.91 -13.35
CA THR A 113 -3.48 5.94 -12.67
C THR A 113 -3.14 7.07 -13.64
N ARG A 114 -2.62 8.17 -13.09
CA ARG A 114 -2.00 9.25 -13.85
C ARG A 114 -0.53 9.37 -13.46
N GLN A 115 0.28 9.87 -14.38
CA GLN A 115 1.72 10.02 -14.23
C GLN A 115 2.11 11.38 -13.62
N ILE A 116 1.32 12.42 -13.90
CA ILE A 116 1.57 13.80 -13.48
C ILE A 116 0.25 14.40 -12.97
N TYR A 117 0.33 15.22 -11.93
CA TYR A 117 -0.80 15.97 -11.39
C TYR A 117 -1.15 17.16 -12.28
N ASP A 118 -2.43 17.49 -12.42
CA ASP A 118 -2.82 18.80 -12.95
C ASP A 118 -2.60 19.85 -11.86
N MET A 119 -1.90 20.92 -12.22
CA MET A 119 -1.57 22.02 -11.30
C MET A 119 -2.81 22.72 -10.76
N ASP A 120 -3.91 22.72 -11.52
CA ASP A 120 -5.16 23.35 -11.13
C ASP A 120 -5.92 22.55 -10.05
N GLU A 121 -5.50 21.33 -9.72
CA GLU A 121 -6.08 20.53 -8.63
C GLU A 121 -5.65 21.00 -7.24
N PHE A 122 -4.58 21.80 -7.16
CA PHE A 122 -4.15 22.41 -5.91
C PHE A 122 -4.49 23.91 -5.92
N PRO A 123 -5.52 24.37 -5.17
CA PRO A 123 -5.99 25.76 -5.21
C PRO A 123 -4.94 26.81 -4.83
N ASN A 124 -3.88 26.39 -4.14
CA ASN A 124 -2.80 27.24 -3.67
C ASN A 124 -1.54 27.16 -4.55
N ALA A 125 -1.61 26.48 -5.70
CA ALA A 125 -0.46 26.32 -6.58
C ALA A 125 0.15 27.67 -7.00
N VAL A 126 1.47 27.73 -7.03
CA VAL A 126 2.25 28.87 -7.53
C VAL A 126 2.43 28.65 -9.03
N LYS A 127 1.64 29.33 -9.85
CA LYS A 127 1.53 29.03 -11.30
C LYS A 127 2.66 29.61 -12.12
N ASP A 128 3.25 30.71 -11.64
CA ASP A 128 4.40 31.36 -12.25
C ASP A 128 5.51 31.49 -11.21
N PRO A 129 6.77 31.10 -11.50
CA PRO A 129 7.91 31.33 -10.61
C PRO A 129 8.02 32.77 -10.10
N ALA A 130 7.56 33.77 -10.88
CA ALA A 130 7.52 35.18 -10.48
C ALA A 130 6.58 35.48 -9.30
N GLU A 131 5.63 34.59 -8.98
CA GLU A 131 4.75 34.70 -7.81
C GLU A 131 5.41 34.19 -6.51
N SER A 132 6.64 33.68 -6.60
CA SER A 132 7.40 33.23 -5.44
C SER A 132 7.76 34.40 -4.55
N GLY A 133 7.67 34.20 -3.22
CA GLY A 133 7.92 35.28 -2.28
C GLY A 133 7.51 34.98 -0.85
N VAL A 134 7.69 35.97 0.01
CA VAL A 134 7.32 35.94 1.43
C VAL A 134 6.22 36.96 1.67
N PHE A 135 5.03 36.49 2.02
CA PHE A 135 3.84 37.30 2.21
C PHE A 135 3.48 37.33 3.69
N ARG A 136 3.35 38.52 4.28
CA ARG A 136 3.16 38.69 5.72
C ARG A 136 1.79 39.28 6.05
N ASN A 137 1.10 38.66 6.99
CA ASN A 137 -0.10 39.16 7.65
C ASN A 137 0.10 39.08 9.17
N GLY A 138 0.70 40.12 9.76
CA GLY A 138 1.12 40.09 11.16
C GLY A 138 2.16 39.00 11.41
N LYS A 139 1.86 38.08 12.33
CA LYS A 139 2.69 36.90 12.64
C LYS A 139 2.51 35.75 11.65
N LYS A 140 1.45 35.76 10.82
CA LYS A 140 1.23 34.73 9.82
C LYS A 140 2.04 35.05 8.56
N VAL A 141 2.83 34.10 8.12
CA VAL A 141 3.73 34.26 6.97
C VAL A 141 3.50 33.13 5.99
N THR A 142 3.14 33.47 4.76
CA THR A 142 3.05 32.52 3.65
C THR A 142 4.29 32.64 2.78
N VAL A 143 5.04 31.55 2.63
CA VAL A 143 6.17 31.44 1.72
C VAL A 143 5.71 30.67 0.49
N LYS A 144 5.71 31.31 -0.67
CA LYS A 144 5.39 30.67 -1.96
C LYS A 144 6.68 30.37 -2.71
N LEU A 145 6.83 29.13 -3.17
CA LEU A 145 7.98 28.63 -3.90
C LEU A 145 7.53 27.81 -5.10
N THR A 146 8.34 27.84 -6.15
CA THR A 146 8.33 26.81 -7.18
C THR A 146 9.63 26.01 -7.12
N SER A 147 9.61 24.81 -7.68
CA SER A 147 10.81 24.02 -7.93
C SER A 147 10.81 23.54 -9.38
N GLN A 148 11.98 23.58 -9.99
CA GLN A 148 12.28 22.93 -11.26
C GLN A 148 13.71 22.43 -11.16
N ALA A 149 13.92 21.12 -11.32
CA ALA A 149 15.19 20.49 -11.02
C ALA A 149 16.35 21.21 -11.73
N PRO A 150 17.44 21.59 -11.03
CA PRO A 150 17.78 21.23 -9.65
C PRO A 150 17.53 22.36 -8.61
N ALA A 151 16.65 23.33 -8.88
CA ALA A 151 16.55 24.56 -8.09
C ALA A 151 15.14 24.90 -7.60
N PHE A 152 15.09 25.54 -6.43
CA PHE A 152 13.94 26.35 -6.02
C PHE A 152 14.00 27.73 -6.65
N SER A 153 12.83 28.36 -6.81
CA SER A 153 12.73 29.77 -7.25
C SER A 153 13.40 30.76 -6.30
N MET A 154 13.46 30.44 -4.99
CA MET A 154 14.20 31.21 -3.99
C MET A 154 15.19 30.31 -3.23
N ARG A 155 16.44 30.78 -3.11
CA ARG A 155 17.50 30.08 -2.36
C ARG A 155 17.47 30.36 -0.86
N GLU A 156 16.95 31.53 -0.48
CA GLU A 156 16.84 31.98 0.91
C GLU A 156 15.61 32.88 1.08
N PHE A 157 15.04 32.87 2.28
CA PHE A 157 14.00 33.81 2.70
C PHE A 157 14.13 34.10 4.19
N LYS A 158 13.74 35.31 4.61
CA LYS A 158 13.92 35.78 6.00
C LYS A 158 12.61 35.75 6.79
N LEU A 159 12.66 35.10 7.95
CA LEU A 159 11.57 35.00 8.91
C LEU A 159 11.93 35.70 10.22
N LYS A 160 10.93 35.97 11.06
CA LYS A 160 11.10 36.47 12.43
C LYS A 160 10.82 35.33 13.41
N ASN A 161 11.52 35.35 14.53
CA ASN A 161 11.21 34.44 15.63
C ASN A 161 9.75 34.65 16.07
N GLY A 162 8.99 33.55 16.17
CA GLY A 162 7.57 33.56 16.50
C GLY A 162 6.61 33.75 15.32
N ASP A 163 7.11 33.76 14.07
CA ASP A 163 6.26 33.69 12.87
C ASP A 163 5.56 32.31 12.80
N GLU A 164 4.28 32.31 12.45
CA GLU A 164 3.50 31.13 12.05
C GLU A 164 3.62 30.99 10.54
N VAL A 165 4.37 29.99 10.06
CA VAL A 165 4.78 29.89 8.65
C VAL A 165 3.96 28.82 7.93
N THR A 166 3.34 29.20 6.82
CA THR A 166 2.80 28.28 5.82
C THR A 166 3.72 28.30 4.61
N LEU A 167 4.27 27.15 4.22
CA LEU A 167 5.08 27.03 3.01
C LEU A 167 4.27 26.33 1.93
N ILE A 168 4.23 26.94 0.76
CA ILE A 168 3.58 26.44 -0.45
C ILE A 168 4.70 26.20 -1.45
N LEU A 169 4.86 24.96 -1.90
CA LEU A 169 5.80 24.58 -2.94
C LEU A 169 5.03 23.95 -4.10
N THR A 170 5.33 24.37 -5.33
CA THR A 170 4.78 23.78 -6.56
C THR A 170 5.91 23.25 -7.42
N ASN A 171 5.86 21.96 -7.77
CA ASN A 171 6.77 21.34 -8.72
C ASN A 171 6.35 21.71 -10.16
N HIS A 172 7.27 22.30 -10.92
CA HIS A 172 7.04 22.77 -12.30
C HIS A 172 7.60 21.79 -13.33
N ASP A 173 8.26 20.72 -12.91
CA ASP A 173 8.70 19.69 -13.83
C ASP A 173 7.52 18.94 -14.44
N LYS A 174 7.66 18.65 -15.73
CA LYS A 174 6.65 17.95 -16.55
C LYS A 174 7.10 16.55 -16.94
N VAL A 175 8.09 16.03 -16.22
CA VAL A 175 8.67 14.70 -16.42
C VAL A 175 8.09 13.79 -15.35
N GLU A 176 7.54 12.65 -15.77
CA GLU A 176 7.09 11.59 -14.85
C GLU A 176 8.22 11.17 -13.92
N ASP A 177 7.87 10.85 -12.66
CA ASP A 177 8.81 10.38 -11.62
C ASP A 177 9.88 11.40 -11.20
N LEU A 178 9.84 12.64 -11.71
CA LEU A 178 10.72 13.73 -11.28
C LEU A 178 10.15 14.42 -10.03
N THR A 179 10.02 13.64 -8.96
CA THR A 179 9.47 14.08 -7.66
C THR A 179 10.49 14.94 -6.93
N HIS A 180 10.04 16.03 -6.31
CA HIS A 180 10.87 16.84 -5.43
C HIS A 180 10.46 16.68 -3.98
N GLY A 181 11.31 17.19 -3.09
CA GLY A 181 11.01 17.27 -1.67
C GLY A 181 11.44 18.61 -1.10
N PHE A 182 10.75 19.03 -0.04
CA PHE A 182 11.20 20.11 0.82
C PHE A 182 11.48 19.56 2.21
N ALA A 183 12.57 20.00 2.83
CA ALA A 183 12.89 19.68 4.20
C ALA A 183 13.39 20.93 4.94
N MET A 184 12.97 21.09 6.19
CA MET A 184 13.47 22.12 7.10
C MET A 184 14.27 21.44 8.22
N PRO A 185 15.62 21.46 8.14
CA PRO A 185 16.46 20.81 9.13
C PRO A 185 16.16 21.32 10.55
N LYS A 186 16.18 20.42 11.53
CA LYS A 186 15.92 20.68 12.97
C LYS A 186 14.45 20.97 13.34
N TYR A 187 13.54 21.03 12.38
CA TYR A 187 12.11 21.28 12.64
C TYR A 187 11.20 20.08 12.36
N ASP A 188 11.76 18.96 11.90
CA ASP A 188 11.01 17.75 11.51
C ASP A 188 9.90 18.03 10.48
N ILE A 189 10.13 19.01 9.61
CA ILE A 189 9.22 19.36 8.52
C ILE A 189 9.82 18.82 7.24
N ASN A 190 9.14 17.88 6.61
CA ASN A 190 9.47 17.37 5.29
C ASN A 190 8.20 16.93 4.54
N PHE A 191 8.17 17.14 3.23
CA PHE A 191 7.07 16.68 2.36
C PHE A 191 7.55 16.60 0.90
N ILE A 192 6.81 15.84 0.09
CA ILE A 192 7.07 15.63 -1.35
C ILE A 192 6.12 16.47 -2.22
N VAL A 193 6.55 16.84 -3.42
CA VAL A 193 5.76 17.56 -4.44
C VAL A 193 6.08 17.12 -5.86
#